data_AF-A0A5C7QPU8-F1
#
_entry.id   AF-A0A5C7QPU8-F1
#
_cell.length_a   1.000
_cell.length_b   1.000
_cell.length_c   1.000
_cell.angle_alpha   90.00
_cell.angle_beta   90.00
_cell.angle_gamma   90.00
#
_symmetry.space_group_name_H-M   'P 1'
#
loop_
_entity.id
_entity.type
_entity.pdbx_description
1 polymer ?
#
loop_
_entity_poly.entity_id
_entity_poly.type
_entity_poly.pdbx_seq_one_letter_code
_entity_poly.pdbx_strand_id
1 'polypeptide(L)'
;MFHESDPMGGAAGEAYASGLMSAGMQPEHVLAREAIQNSVDATNNGAKARVVFRRRLLVGAAKAAFVKESGLEDIAKRVDDLQLPKPNCFENLDKPRKELALLYVEDHDAVGLAGDPHDKNSNFYRLLLSLGDRSKARDAKGTGGSYGFGKSVYSSSSAIRTIFAYTRFVGDDGYEHTRLFGCGYYRSHEYRKKNFSGRAWLGVKNTTDAAGRLIVDPYEDAQADKLAAKLGFELREDGDLGTTILIVDATSDMKSVVTGVEDWWWPRLMAGKLDVEVHDGDGPATIPRPKKRDDLRPFIEAFELTQGTPPKAGGSQKLAPLNKLGDLTLGTCGFVVAPLNDQGVPAVRSDWCNTVALIRTPLMVVAYPRA
;
A
#
# COMPACT_ATOMS: atom_id res chain seq x y z
N MET A 1 -8.10 15.27 -15.07
CA MET A 1 -8.94 16.47 -14.82
C MET A 1 -8.64 17.04 -13.45
N PHE A 2 -8.36 18.34 -13.33
CA PHE A 2 -8.17 18.97 -12.01
C PHE A 2 -9.50 19.50 -11.45
N HIS A 3 -9.75 19.23 -10.17
CA HIS A 3 -10.94 19.67 -9.46
C HIS A 3 -10.77 21.12 -8.98
N GLU A 4 -11.59 22.03 -9.51
CA GLU A 4 -11.65 23.43 -9.08
C GLU A 4 -11.97 23.51 -7.58
N SER A 5 -11.41 24.49 -6.86
CA SER A 5 -11.68 24.64 -5.43
C SER A 5 -13.14 24.96 -5.18
N ASP A 6 -13.74 24.33 -4.16
CA ASP A 6 -15.08 24.70 -3.72
C ASP A 6 -15.03 26.10 -3.08
N PRO A 7 -15.97 27.02 -3.41
CA PRO A 7 -16.00 28.37 -2.85
C PRO A 7 -16.11 28.40 -1.32
N MET A 8 -16.65 27.35 -0.70
CA MET A 8 -16.76 27.21 0.75
C MET A 8 -15.60 26.41 1.37
N GLY A 9 -14.56 26.12 0.57
CA GLY A 9 -13.43 25.32 0.97
C GLY A 9 -13.70 23.82 0.94
N GLY A 10 -12.68 23.04 1.24
CA GLY A 10 -12.68 21.60 1.15
C GLY A 10 -11.26 21.10 1.30
N ALA A 11 -11.10 19.80 1.49
CA ALA A 11 -9.77 19.29 1.73
C ALA A 11 -8.92 19.29 0.45
N ALA A 12 -7.72 19.87 0.58
CA ALA A 12 -6.73 19.93 -0.49
C ALA A 12 -6.20 18.53 -0.83
N GLY A 13 -5.73 18.34 -2.07
CA GLY A 13 -5.13 17.09 -2.52
C GLY A 13 -3.95 16.66 -1.63
N GLU A 14 -3.11 17.61 -1.19
CA GLU A 14 -1.97 17.33 -0.31
C GLU A 14 -2.36 16.67 1.01
N ALA A 15 -3.58 16.91 1.53
CA ALA A 15 -4.08 16.25 2.73
C ALA A 15 -4.27 14.73 2.53
N TYR A 16 -4.51 14.28 1.29
CA TYR A 16 -4.62 12.86 0.94
C TYR A 16 -3.23 12.21 0.78
N ALA A 17 -2.17 13.02 0.64
CA ALA A 17 -0.81 12.57 0.40
C ALA A 17 0.12 12.70 1.63
N SER A 18 -0.27 13.51 2.64
CA SER A 18 0.52 13.83 3.83
C SER A 18 0.32 12.89 5.02
N GLY A 19 -0.48 11.83 4.85
CA GLY A 19 -0.95 10.98 5.95
C GLY A 19 0.08 10.05 6.60
N LEU A 20 1.29 9.91 6.05
CA LEU A 20 2.30 8.99 6.58
C LEU A 20 3.69 9.61 6.54
N MET A 21 4.06 10.26 7.64
CA MET A 21 5.44 10.20 8.12
C MET A 21 5.41 9.45 9.45
N SER A 22 5.43 8.12 9.41
CA SER A 22 5.77 7.35 10.60
C SER A 22 7.21 7.71 10.93
N ALA A 23 7.41 8.53 11.96
CA ALA A 23 8.73 9.05 12.31
C ALA A 23 9.73 7.89 12.44
N GLY A 24 10.69 7.81 11.53
CA GLY A 24 11.78 6.84 11.55
C GLY A 24 11.62 5.56 10.72
N MET A 25 10.51 5.33 10.01
CA MET A 25 10.36 4.18 9.10
C MET A 25 10.70 4.56 7.65
N GLN A 26 11.46 3.70 6.96
CA GLN A 26 11.75 3.88 5.53
C GLN A 26 10.46 3.83 4.69
N PRO A 27 10.30 4.68 3.65
CA PRO A 27 9.09 4.74 2.84
C PRO A 27 8.65 3.37 2.28
N GLU A 28 9.59 2.55 1.82
CA GLU A 28 9.33 1.23 1.26
C GLU A 28 8.81 0.24 2.31
N HIS A 29 9.27 0.38 3.56
CA HIS A 29 8.77 -0.42 4.68
C HIS A 29 7.33 -0.03 5.03
N VAL A 30 7.03 1.27 5.00
CA VAL A 30 5.66 1.78 5.17
C VAL A 30 4.77 1.27 4.04
N LEU A 31 5.24 1.35 2.78
CA LEU A 31 4.52 0.82 1.61
C LEU A 31 4.21 -0.66 1.75
N ALA A 32 5.22 -1.50 2.00
CA ALA A 32 5.05 -2.93 2.20
C ALA A 32 4.05 -3.22 3.33
N ARG A 33 4.21 -2.55 4.47
CA ARG A 33 3.37 -2.74 5.65
C ARG A 33 1.91 -2.41 5.36
N GLU A 34 1.63 -1.20 4.88
CA GLU A 34 0.27 -0.69 4.71
C GLU A 34 -0.43 -1.30 3.48
N ALA A 35 0.30 -1.59 2.40
CA ALA A 35 -0.25 -2.28 1.24
C ALA A 35 -0.75 -3.69 1.60
N ILE A 36 0.10 -4.50 2.25
CA ILE A 36 -0.30 -5.84 2.69
C ILE A 36 -1.43 -5.75 3.72
N GLN A 37 -1.44 -4.73 4.59
CA GLN A 37 -2.55 -4.55 5.52
C GLN A 37 -3.87 -4.32 4.77
N ASN A 38 -3.87 -3.44 3.76
CA ASN A 38 -5.06 -3.18 2.95
C ASN A 38 -5.56 -4.47 2.26
N SER A 39 -4.65 -5.28 1.73
CA SER A 39 -4.99 -6.55 1.07
C SER A 39 -5.50 -7.61 2.05
N VAL A 40 -4.88 -7.72 3.23
CA VAL A 40 -5.33 -8.64 4.29
C VAL A 40 -6.71 -8.24 4.82
N ASP A 41 -6.98 -6.94 4.98
CA ASP A 41 -8.29 -6.41 5.37
C ASP A 41 -9.36 -6.68 4.29
N ALA A 42 -8.97 -6.73 3.01
CA ALA A 42 -9.85 -6.98 1.87
C ALA A 42 -10.01 -8.46 1.51
N THR A 43 -9.20 -9.35 2.10
CA THR A 43 -9.27 -10.79 1.88
C THR A 43 -10.51 -11.35 2.58
N ASN A 44 -11.22 -12.28 1.93
CA ASN A 44 -12.35 -12.97 2.55
C ASN A 44 -11.93 -13.69 3.83
N ASN A 45 -12.76 -13.62 4.89
CA ASN A 45 -12.44 -14.12 6.22
C ASN A 45 -11.91 -15.57 6.20
N GLY A 46 -10.62 -15.73 6.46
CA GLY A 46 -9.94 -17.02 6.56
C GLY A 46 -9.13 -17.43 5.32
N ALA A 47 -9.30 -16.75 4.18
CA ALA A 47 -8.48 -17.01 3.00
C ALA A 47 -7.05 -16.46 3.18
N LYS A 48 -6.11 -17.08 2.44
CA LYS A 48 -4.72 -16.65 2.36
C LYS A 48 -4.64 -15.41 1.48
N ALA A 49 -4.07 -14.33 1.98
CA ALA A 49 -3.86 -13.13 1.18
C ALA A 49 -2.71 -13.37 0.18
N ARG A 50 -2.88 -12.95 -1.08
CA ARG A 50 -1.82 -12.97 -2.10
C ARG A 50 -1.54 -11.55 -2.53
N VAL A 51 -0.28 -11.11 -2.42
CA VAL A 51 0.15 -9.74 -2.77
C VAL A 51 1.36 -9.80 -3.68
N VAL A 52 1.33 -9.06 -4.78
CA VAL A 52 2.44 -8.95 -5.73
C VAL A 52 2.87 -7.49 -5.83
N PHE A 53 4.16 -7.23 -5.63
CA PHE A 53 4.80 -5.94 -5.93
C PHE A 53 5.57 -6.08 -7.23
N ARG A 54 5.19 -5.34 -8.27
CA ARG A 54 5.80 -5.45 -9.60
C ARG A 54 6.31 -4.11 -10.09
N ARG A 55 7.62 -3.98 -10.24
CA ARG A 55 8.25 -2.80 -10.83
C ARG A 55 8.46 -2.98 -12.34
N ARG A 56 8.03 -1.99 -13.12
CA ARG A 56 8.31 -1.89 -14.56
C ARG A 56 8.99 -0.56 -14.86
N LEU A 57 10.03 -0.59 -15.69
CA LEU A 57 10.75 0.59 -16.14
C LEU A 57 10.41 0.85 -17.61
N LEU A 58 9.76 1.97 -17.91
CA LEU A 58 9.37 2.32 -19.27
C LEU A 58 10.36 3.28 -19.92
N VAL A 59 10.73 2.99 -21.17
CA VAL A 59 11.55 3.85 -22.04
C VAL A 59 10.93 3.97 -23.43
N GLY A 60 11.43 4.91 -24.24
CA GLY A 60 11.09 5.04 -25.66
C GLY A 60 9.58 5.09 -25.94
N ALA A 61 9.13 4.26 -26.89
CA ALA A 61 7.74 4.23 -27.34
C ALA A 61 6.76 3.79 -26.24
N ALA A 62 7.15 2.83 -25.38
CA ALA A 62 6.31 2.37 -24.28
C ALA A 62 6.06 3.50 -23.26
N LYS A 63 7.12 4.26 -22.93
CA LYS A 63 7.00 5.46 -22.08
C LYS A 63 6.09 6.51 -22.72
N ALA A 64 6.28 6.82 -24.00
CA ALA A 64 5.48 7.82 -24.70
C ALA A 64 3.99 7.43 -24.75
N ALA A 65 3.69 6.15 -25.02
CA ALA A 65 2.32 5.64 -25.01
C ALA A 65 1.69 5.77 -23.61
N PHE A 66 2.41 5.36 -22.57
CA PHE A 66 1.94 5.50 -21.18
C PHE A 66 1.66 6.96 -20.82
N VAL A 67 2.58 7.88 -21.12
CA VAL A 67 2.45 9.32 -20.82
C VAL A 67 1.18 9.92 -21.44
N LYS A 68 0.88 9.53 -22.68
CA LYS A 68 -0.33 9.95 -23.39
C LYS A 68 -1.60 9.40 -22.73
N GLU A 69 -1.67 8.10 -22.51
CA GLU A 69 -2.89 7.42 -22.04
C GLU A 69 -3.17 7.70 -20.55
N SER A 70 -2.15 7.94 -19.74
CA SER A 70 -2.27 8.32 -18.33
C SER A 70 -2.64 9.79 -18.11
N GLY A 71 -2.59 10.62 -19.15
CA GLY A 71 -2.86 12.05 -19.04
C GLY A 71 -1.75 12.84 -18.32
N LEU A 72 -0.54 12.27 -18.20
CA LEU A 72 0.61 12.96 -17.59
C LEU A 72 0.97 14.26 -18.32
N GLU A 73 0.70 14.36 -19.63
CA GLU A 73 0.88 15.59 -20.40
C GLU A 73 0.05 16.76 -19.85
N ASP A 74 -1.15 16.50 -19.33
CA ASP A 74 -2.00 17.54 -18.74
C ASP A 74 -1.52 17.98 -17.36
N ILE A 75 -0.88 17.07 -16.61
CA ILE A 75 -0.25 17.37 -15.33
C ILE A 75 1.03 18.18 -15.56
N ALA A 76 1.83 17.80 -16.57
CA ALA A 76 3.07 18.49 -16.93
C ALA A 76 2.86 19.97 -17.25
N LYS A 77 1.72 20.35 -17.85
CA LYS A 77 1.33 21.75 -18.13
C LYS A 77 1.18 22.63 -16.88
N ARG A 78 1.14 22.04 -15.69
CA ARG A 78 0.90 22.69 -14.39
C ARG A 78 2.02 22.45 -13.39
N VAL A 79 3.08 21.71 -13.76
CA VAL A 79 4.07 21.18 -12.81
C VAL A 79 4.71 22.25 -11.93
N ASP A 80 4.94 23.44 -12.47
CA ASP A 80 5.52 24.58 -11.77
C ASP A 80 4.60 25.08 -10.63
N ASP A 81 3.27 25.01 -10.83
CA ASP A 81 2.27 25.40 -9.84
C ASP A 81 2.04 24.32 -8.77
N LEU A 82 2.28 23.04 -9.12
CA LEU A 82 2.07 21.91 -8.22
C LEU A 82 3.15 21.77 -7.12
N GLN A 83 4.34 22.35 -7.35
CA GLN A 83 5.47 22.31 -6.42
C GLN A 83 5.83 20.89 -5.95
N LEU A 84 5.84 19.94 -6.89
CA LEU A 84 6.17 18.55 -6.62
C LEU A 84 7.63 18.42 -6.13
N PRO A 85 7.91 17.46 -5.22
CA PRO A 85 9.28 17.15 -4.82
C PRO A 85 10.15 16.81 -6.01
N LYS A 86 11.42 17.24 -5.97
CA LYS A 86 12.44 16.87 -6.96
C LYS A 86 13.47 15.91 -6.34
N PRO A 87 14.06 14.98 -7.11
CA PRO A 87 13.80 14.75 -8.54
C PRO A 87 12.46 14.05 -8.81
N ASN A 88 11.91 14.22 -10.02
CA ASN A 88 10.74 13.48 -10.50
C ASN A 88 10.72 13.36 -12.04
N CYS A 89 9.79 12.55 -12.58
CA CYS A 89 9.75 12.21 -14.00
C CYS A 89 9.49 13.41 -14.92
N PHE A 90 8.89 14.50 -14.44
CA PHE A 90 8.59 15.67 -15.27
C PHE A 90 9.86 16.39 -15.77
N GLU A 91 11.00 16.25 -15.08
CA GLU A 91 12.28 16.82 -15.51
C GLU A 91 12.86 16.15 -16.78
N ASN A 92 12.35 14.97 -17.12
CA ASN A 92 12.86 14.14 -18.20
C ASN A 92 11.73 13.38 -18.93
N LEU A 93 10.48 13.87 -18.89
CA LEU A 93 9.31 13.14 -19.39
C LEU A 93 9.41 12.90 -20.90
N ASP A 94 9.91 13.89 -21.62
CA ASP A 94 10.15 13.91 -23.07
C ASP A 94 11.43 13.17 -23.48
N LYS A 95 12.33 12.86 -22.54
CA LYS A 95 13.61 12.19 -22.83
C LYS A 95 13.38 10.68 -22.96
N PRO A 96 13.55 10.08 -24.16
CA PRO A 96 13.16 8.69 -24.42
C PRO A 96 14.07 7.67 -23.73
N ARG A 97 15.33 8.03 -23.44
CA ARG A 97 16.30 7.15 -22.75
C ARG A 97 16.26 7.25 -21.23
N LYS A 98 15.46 8.16 -20.66
CA LYS A 98 15.27 8.27 -19.22
C LYS A 98 14.06 7.45 -18.84
N GLU A 99 14.26 6.47 -17.96
CA GLU A 99 13.23 5.56 -17.50
C GLU A 99 12.12 6.30 -16.76
N LEU A 100 10.89 5.81 -16.91
CA LEU A 100 9.78 6.09 -16.01
C LEU A 100 9.51 4.83 -15.19
N ALA A 101 9.68 4.92 -13.88
CA ALA A 101 9.47 3.80 -12.97
C ALA A 101 8.00 3.70 -12.57
N LEU A 102 7.41 2.54 -12.81
CA LEU A 102 6.04 2.20 -12.43
C LEU A 102 6.08 1.06 -11.42
N LEU A 103 5.30 1.17 -10.34
CA LEU A 103 5.14 0.11 -9.36
C LEU A 103 3.68 -0.30 -9.27
N TYR A 104 3.38 -1.55 -9.60
CA TYR A 104 2.06 -2.15 -9.46
C TYR A 104 2.04 -2.92 -8.14
N VAL A 105 1.05 -2.61 -7.30
CA VAL A 105 0.78 -3.34 -6.06
C VAL A 105 -0.54 -4.06 -6.26
N GLU A 106 -0.45 -5.37 -6.44
CA GLU A 106 -1.55 -6.24 -6.84
C GLU A 106 -1.97 -7.07 -5.64
N ASP A 107 -3.26 -7.12 -5.34
CA ASP A 107 -3.82 -8.16 -4.49
C ASP A 107 -4.76 -9.07 -5.25
N HIS A 108 -4.82 -10.32 -4.82
CA HIS A 108 -5.67 -11.36 -5.38
C HIS A 108 -6.43 -12.06 -4.25
N ASP A 109 -7.52 -12.73 -4.61
CA ASP A 109 -8.46 -13.36 -3.68
C ASP A 109 -9.05 -12.36 -2.65
N ALA A 110 -9.21 -11.11 -3.09
CA ALA A 110 -9.73 -10.00 -2.30
C ALA A 110 -11.07 -9.51 -2.87
N VAL A 111 -11.85 -8.77 -2.08
CA VAL A 111 -13.18 -8.30 -2.49
C VAL A 111 -13.18 -7.22 -3.59
N GLY A 112 -12.02 -6.66 -3.92
CA GLY A 112 -11.91 -5.55 -4.87
C GLY A 112 -12.58 -4.25 -4.40
N LEU A 113 -12.69 -3.27 -5.31
CA LEU A 113 -13.32 -1.97 -5.03
C LEU A 113 -14.83 -1.98 -5.33
N ALA A 114 -15.53 -2.95 -4.73
CA ALA A 114 -16.97 -3.11 -4.85
C ALA A 114 -17.79 -1.95 -4.25
N GLY A 115 -19.06 -1.92 -4.65
CA GLY A 115 -20.08 -0.95 -4.24
C GLY A 115 -20.16 0.29 -5.15
N ASP A 116 -21.20 1.09 -4.89
CA ASP A 116 -21.43 2.36 -5.57
C ASP A 116 -20.25 3.33 -5.34
N PRO A 117 -19.59 3.85 -6.41
CA PRO A 117 -18.54 4.86 -6.31
C PRO A 117 -18.91 6.12 -5.50
N HIS A 118 -20.21 6.42 -5.39
CA HIS A 118 -20.73 7.59 -4.68
C HIS A 118 -21.14 7.30 -3.23
N ASP A 119 -21.26 6.03 -2.83
CA ASP A 119 -21.47 5.67 -1.43
C ASP A 119 -20.16 5.81 -0.65
N LYS A 120 -20.19 6.65 0.40
CA LYS A 120 -19.04 6.87 1.29
C LYS A 120 -18.60 5.62 2.03
N ASN A 121 -19.44 4.60 2.10
CA ASN A 121 -19.16 3.32 2.73
C ASN A 121 -18.61 2.27 1.75
N SER A 122 -18.61 2.53 0.44
CA SER A 122 -18.06 1.61 -0.55
C SER A 122 -16.54 1.49 -0.44
N ASN A 123 -15.99 0.35 -0.86
CA ASN A 123 -14.55 0.13 -0.85
C ASN A 123 -13.82 1.13 -1.75
N PHE A 124 -14.43 1.44 -2.91
CA PHE A 124 -13.96 2.45 -3.85
C PHE A 124 -13.81 3.82 -3.18
N TYR A 125 -14.90 4.34 -2.59
CA TYR A 125 -14.88 5.67 -1.99
C TYR A 125 -13.90 5.73 -0.82
N ARG A 126 -13.92 4.71 0.04
CA ARG A 126 -13.05 4.66 1.23
C ARG A 126 -11.57 4.59 0.87
N LEU A 127 -11.20 3.96 -0.24
CA LEU A 127 -9.80 3.89 -0.68
C LEU A 127 -9.35 5.17 -1.41
N LEU A 128 -10.15 5.67 -2.36
CA LEU A 128 -9.69 6.68 -3.32
C LEU A 128 -10.22 8.09 -3.04
N LEU A 129 -11.38 8.23 -2.39
CA LEU A 129 -12.06 9.53 -2.26
C LEU A 129 -12.20 10.02 -0.81
N SER A 130 -11.82 9.22 0.18
CA SER A 130 -11.94 9.56 1.60
C SER A 130 -10.60 10.00 2.23
N LEU A 131 -10.66 11.05 3.05
CA LEU A 131 -9.57 11.49 3.92
C LEU A 131 -9.72 10.89 5.30
N GLY A 132 -8.99 9.80 5.54
CA GLY A 132 -8.88 9.23 6.87
C GLY A 132 -10.21 8.70 7.38
N ASP A 133 -10.37 7.39 7.36
CA ASP A 133 -11.63 6.80 7.79
C ASP A 133 -11.72 6.72 9.32
N ARG A 134 -12.23 7.78 9.95
CA ARG A 134 -12.44 7.82 11.41
C ARG A 134 -13.42 6.75 11.90
N SER A 135 -14.19 6.10 11.02
CA SER A 135 -15.11 5.02 11.39
C SER A 135 -14.36 3.75 11.85
N LYS A 136 -13.23 3.41 11.21
CA LYS A 136 -12.39 2.25 11.61
C LYS A 136 -11.73 2.42 12.99
N ALA A 137 -11.64 3.65 13.52
CA ALA A 137 -11.15 3.89 14.88
C ALA A 137 -12.19 3.54 15.96
N ARG A 138 -13.48 3.44 15.61
CA ARG A 138 -14.56 3.09 16.55
C ARG A 138 -14.91 1.61 16.56
N ASP A 139 -14.66 0.90 15.46
CA ASP A 139 -14.82 -0.56 15.40
C ASP A 139 -13.58 -1.27 15.95
N ALA A 140 -13.51 -1.32 17.29
CA ALA A 140 -12.46 -1.97 18.08
C ALA A 140 -12.46 -3.52 18.00
N LYS A 141 -12.63 -4.07 16.80
CA LYS A 141 -12.40 -5.50 16.51
C LYS A 141 -11.20 -5.64 15.57
N GLY A 142 -10.00 -5.52 16.14
CA GLY A 142 -8.80 -6.16 15.60
C GLY A 142 -8.23 -5.64 14.27
N THR A 143 -8.55 -4.41 13.84
CA THR A 143 -7.83 -3.79 12.71
C THR A 143 -6.45 -3.29 13.20
N GLY A 144 -5.37 -3.70 12.54
CA GLY A 144 -4.00 -3.36 12.94
C GLY A 144 -3.61 -1.89 12.71
N GLY A 145 -4.51 -1.06 12.17
CA GLY A 145 -4.23 0.30 11.73
C GLY A 145 -4.30 1.31 12.87
N SER A 146 -3.19 1.96 13.21
CA SER A 146 -3.13 2.94 14.29
C SER A 146 -3.44 4.39 13.90
N TYR A 147 -3.59 4.73 12.61
CA TYR A 147 -3.70 6.15 12.23
C TYR A 147 -4.68 6.51 11.10
N GLY A 148 -5.43 5.56 10.53
CA GLY A 148 -6.46 5.89 9.51
C GLY A 148 -5.91 6.42 8.17
N PHE A 149 -4.59 6.53 8.01
CA PHE A 149 -3.93 7.09 6.84
C PHE A 149 -3.19 6.07 5.95
N GLY A 150 -3.27 4.77 6.25
CA GLY A 150 -2.60 3.67 5.51
C GLY A 150 -2.81 3.69 3.99
N LYS A 151 -3.90 4.31 3.54
CA LYS A 151 -4.28 4.47 2.13
C LYS A 151 -3.44 5.52 1.39
N SER A 152 -2.97 6.54 2.10
CA SER A 152 -2.11 7.59 1.54
C SER A 152 -0.73 7.09 1.12
N VAL A 153 -0.36 5.87 1.54
CA VAL A 153 0.95 5.27 1.24
C VAL A 153 1.21 5.14 -0.26
N TYR A 154 0.17 4.86 -1.04
CA TYR A 154 0.31 4.68 -2.48
C TYR A 154 0.65 5.99 -3.18
N SER A 155 -0.11 7.05 -2.88
CA SER A 155 0.15 8.37 -3.45
C SER A 155 1.41 9.00 -2.86
N SER A 156 1.79 8.71 -1.62
CA SER A 156 3.04 9.21 -1.04
C SER A 156 4.29 8.51 -1.56
N SER A 157 4.15 7.28 -2.02
CA SER A 157 5.23 6.53 -2.70
C SER A 157 5.39 6.91 -4.18
N SER A 158 4.49 7.74 -4.72
CA SER A 158 4.65 8.36 -6.05
C SER A 158 5.36 9.70 -5.91
N ALA A 159 6.50 9.88 -6.59
CA ALA A 159 7.21 11.17 -6.61
C ALA A 159 6.33 12.32 -7.15
N ILE A 160 5.34 11.98 -7.98
CA ILE A 160 4.37 12.91 -8.57
C ILE A 160 2.96 12.79 -7.97
N ARG A 161 2.79 12.09 -6.84
CA ARG A 161 1.50 11.94 -6.15
C ARG A 161 0.35 11.41 -7.02
N THR A 162 0.68 10.59 -8.02
CA THR A 162 -0.28 10.05 -9.00
C THR A 162 -0.36 8.54 -8.91
N ILE A 163 -1.59 8.03 -8.81
CA ILE A 163 -1.89 6.60 -8.77
C ILE A 163 -3.04 6.25 -9.71
N PHE A 164 -3.13 4.99 -10.10
CA PHE A 164 -4.29 4.41 -10.77
C PHE A 164 -4.73 3.15 -10.04
N ALA A 165 -6.03 2.92 -9.93
CA ALA A 165 -6.61 1.71 -9.39
C ALA A 165 -7.36 0.97 -10.49
N TYR A 166 -7.05 -0.31 -10.69
CA TYR A 166 -7.78 -1.23 -11.54
C TYR A 166 -8.24 -2.41 -10.69
N THR A 167 -9.51 -2.80 -10.78
CA THR A 167 -10.07 -3.84 -9.91
C THR A 167 -11.02 -4.73 -10.68
N ARG A 168 -11.12 -6.00 -10.26
CA ARG A 168 -12.26 -6.88 -10.53
C ARG A 168 -12.96 -7.19 -9.21
N PHE A 169 -14.28 -7.11 -9.21
CA PHE A 169 -15.10 -7.31 -8.02
C PHE A 169 -16.48 -7.88 -8.39
N VAL A 170 -17.19 -8.45 -7.41
CA VAL A 170 -18.59 -8.85 -7.57
C VAL A 170 -19.48 -7.67 -7.21
N GLY A 171 -20.35 -7.27 -8.14
CA GLY A 171 -21.33 -6.20 -7.97
C GLY A 171 -22.56 -6.62 -7.16
N ASP A 172 -23.41 -5.65 -6.83
CA ASP A 172 -24.65 -5.89 -6.08
C ASP A 172 -25.68 -6.71 -6.88
N ASP A 173 -25.52 -6.76 -8.20
CA ASP A 173 -26.29 -7.60 -9.12
C ASP A 173 -25.81 -9.07 -9.14
N GLY A 174 -24.73 -9.38 -8.43
CA GLY A 174 -24.13 -10.72 -8.33
C GLY A 174 -23.19 -11.07 -9.49
N TYR A 175 -22.91 -10.16 -10.42
CA TYR A 175 -21.99 -10.37 -11.54
C TYR A 175 -20.63 -9.75 -11.27
N GLU A 176 -19.60 -10.25 -11.97
CA GLU A 176 -18.27 -9.66 -11.92
C GLU A 176 -18.17 -8.45 -12.83
N HIS A 177 -17.56 -7.39 -12.30
CA HIS A 177 -17.29 -6.15 -13.00
C HIS A 177 -15.83 -5.77 -12.87
N THR A 178 -15.33 -5.03 -13.85
CA THR A 178 -14.03 -4.38 -13.74
C THR A 178 -14.17 -2.87 -13.73
N ARG A 179 -13.23 -2.21 -13.06
CA ARG A 179 -13.27 -0.75 -12.91
C ARG A 179 -11.88 -0.16 -12.90
N LEU A 180 -11.73 1.02 -13.50
CA LEU A 180 -10.48 1.79 -13.49
C LEU A 180 -10.70 3.26 -13.13
N PHE A 181 -9.84 3.77 -12.24
CA PHE A 181 -9.83 5.18 -11.86
C PHE A 181 -8.42 5.70 -11.58
N GLY A 182 -8.10 6.91 -12.06
CA GLY A 182 -6.84 7.58 -11.77
C GLY A 182 -7.01 8.73 -10.79
N CYS A 183 -6.08 8.85 -9.84
CA CYS A 183 -6.06 9.89 -8.81
C CYS A 183 -4.72 10.62 -8.80
N GLY A 184 -4.77 11.96 -8.77
CA GLY A 184 -3.65 12.84 -8.47
C GLY A 184 -3.93 13.66 -7.22
N TYR A 185 -3.01 13.66 -6.26
CA TYR A 185 -3.17 14.32 -4.97
C TYR A 185 -2.09 15.38 -4.77
N TYR A 186 -2.32 16.56 -5.33
CA TYR A 186 -1.37 17.68 -5.37
C TYR A 186 -1.70 18.76 -4.36
N ARG A 187 -0.77 19.71 -4.21
CA ARG A 187 -1.04 20.97 -3.51
C ARG A 187 -2.12 21.78 -4.24
N SER A 188 -2.95 22.48 -3.47
CA SER A 188 -3.86 23.48 -4.03
C SER A 188 -3.07 24.57 -4.73
N HIS A 189 -3.50 24.96 -5.93
CA HIS A 189 -2.77 25.89 -6.77
C HIS A 189 -3.72 26.74 -7.61
N GLU A 190 -3.26 27.93 -8.01
CA GLU A 190 -3.92 28.71 -9.03
C GLU A 190 -3.37 28.29 -10.41
N TYR A 191 -4.25 28.15 -11.40
CA TYR A 191 -3.84 27.95 -12.79
C TYR A 191 -4.78 28.70 -13.72
N ARG A 192 -4.22 29.57 -14.57
CA ARG A 192 -4.98 30.41 -15.51
C ARG A 192 -6.13 31.18 -14.82
N LYS A 193 -5.83 31.83 -13.68
CA LYS A 193 -6.78 32.63 -12.88
C LYS A 193 -7.93 31.84 -12.24
N LYS A 194 -7.80 30.52 -12.14
CA LYS A 194 -8.75 29.64 -11.45
C LYS A 194 -8.05 28.90 -10.33
N ASN A 195 -8.75 28.76 -9.19
CA ASN A 195 -8.25 28.02 -8.04
C ASN A 195 -8.61 26.53 -8.16
N PHE A 196 -7.63 25.66 -7.92
CA PHE A 196 -7.79 24.22 -7.91
C PHE A 196 -7.45 23.65 -6.54
N SER A 197 -8.23 22.66 -6.12
CA SER A 197 -8.06 21.98 -4.82
C SER A 197 -6.81 21.08 -4.77
N GLY A 198 -6.09 20.94 -5.88
CA GLY A 198 -4.98 20.00 -6.01
C GLY A 198 -5.41 18.54 -6.22
N ARG A 199 -6.71 18.21 -6.15
CA ARG A 199 -7.20 16.89 -6.54
C ARG A 199 -7.36 16.79 -8.05
N ALA A 200 -6.97 15.67 -8.63
CA ALA A 200 -7.17 15.39 -10.04
C ALA A 200 -7.65 13.96 -10.28
N TRP A 201 -8.52 13.80 -11.26
CA TRP A 201 -9.19 12.54 -11.57
C TRP A 201 -9.02 12.16 -13.03
N LEU A 202 -8.82 10.87 -13.29
CA LEU A 202 -8.94 10.27 -14.60
C LEU A 202 -10.08 9.25 -14.56
N GLY A 203 -11.14 9.55 -15.31
CA GLY A 203 -12.41 8.82 -15.31
C GLY A 203 -13.36 9.39 -16.36
N VAL A 204 -14.60 8.89 -16.38
CA VAL A 204 -15.67 9.32 -17.29
C VAL A 204 -16.34 10.58 -16.73
N LYS A 205 -16.47 11.60 -17.58
CA LYS A 205 -17.27 12.80 -17.23
C LYS A 205 -18.73 12.45 -17.42
N ASN A 206 -19.45 12.23 -16.35
CA ASN A 206 -20.81 11.71 -16.45
C ASN A 206 -21.84 12.77 -16.08
N THR A 207 -21.66 13.44 -14.93
CA THR A 207 -22.71 14.26 -14.34
C THR A 207 -22.18 15.50 -13.63
N THR A 208 -23.06 16.47 -13.44
CA THR A 208 -22.89 17.50 -12.41
C THR A 208 -23.80 17.18 -11.24
N ASP A 209 -23.32 17.34 -10.01
CA ASP A 209 -24.16 17.20 -8.82
C ASP A 209 -25.22 18.31 -8.75
N ALA A 210 -26.08 18.27 -7.74
CA ALA A 210 -27.14 19.26 -7.53
C ALA A 210 -26.62 20.70 -7.37
N ALA A 211 -25.33 20.89 -7.05
CA ALA A 211 -24.66 22.18 -6.95
C ALA A 211 -23.90 22.57 -8.23
N GLY A 212 -24.06 21.81 -9.33
CA GLY A 212 -23.39 22.04 -10.60
C GLY A 212 -21.92 21.62 -10.62
N ARG A 213 -21.44 20.90 -9.60
CA ARG A 213 -20.04 20.46 -9.52
C ARG A 213 -19.86 19.19 -10.33
N LEU A 214 -18.79 19.17 -11.14
CA LEU A 214 -18.48 18.05 -12.00
C LEU A 214 -18.10 16.80 -11.20
N ILE A 215 -18.83 15.71 -11.43
CA ILE A 215 -18.54 14.38 -10.92
C ILE A 215 -17.77 13.62 -11.99
N VAL A 216 -16.74 12.90 -11.55
CA VAL A 216 -15.94 12.03 -12.41
C VAL A 216 -16.15 10.59 -11.94
N ASP A 217 -16.75 9.79 -12.79
CA ASP A 217 -17.03 8.38 -12.52
C ASP A 217 -15.86 7.53 -12.98
N PRO A 218 -15.68 6.33 -12.41
CA PRO A 218 -14.70 5.42 -12.93
C PRO A 218 -15.08 4.87 -14.31
N TYR A 219 -14.08 4.42 -15.06
CA TYR A 219 -14.34 3.59 -16.23
C TYR A 219 -14.81 2.23 -15.75
N GLU A 220 -15.77 1.63 -16.44
CA GLU A 220 -16.34 0.32 -16.11
C GLU A 220 -16.10 -0.69 -17.25
N ASP A 221 -15.99 -1.96 -16.87
CA ASP A 221 -15.94 -3.14 -17.72
C ASP A 221 -15.00 -2.99 -18.93
N ALA A 222 -15.49 -3.20 -20.15
CA ALA A 222 -14.68 -3.15 -21.37
C ALA A 222 -13.90 -1.84 -21.55
N GLN A 223 -14.40 -0.71 -21.03
CA GLN A 223 -13.66 0.55 -21.06
C GLN A 223 -12.54 0.58 -20.03
N ALA A 224 -12.80 0.06 -18.83
CA ALA A 224 -11.81 -0.10 -17.78
C ALA A 224 -10.66 -0.99 -18.27
N ASP A 225 -10.96 -2.18 -18.79
CA ASP A 225 -9.97 -3.15 -19.25
C ASP A 225 -9.12 -2.60 -20.40
N LYS A 226 -9.75 -1.92 -21.37
CA LYS A 226 -9.04 -1.32 -22.49
C LYS A 226 -8.02 -0.28 -22.04
N LEU A 227 -8.39 0.56 -21.07
CA LEU A 227 -7.48 1.57 -20.54
C LEU A 227 -6.43 0.95 -19.60
N ALA A 228 -6.81 -0.04 -18.79
CA ALA A 228 -5.90 -0.79 -17.93
C ALA A 228 -4.76 -1.42 -18.75
N ALA A 229 -5.08 -2.09 -19.85
CA ALA A 229 -4.10 -2.68 -20.76
C ALA A 229 -3.10 -1.63 -21.30
N LYS A 230 -3.60 -0.44 -21.68
CA LYS A 230 -2.76 0.66 -22.16
C LYS A 230 -1.86 1.28 -21.09
N LEU A 231 -2.30 1.24 -19.83
CA LEU A 231 -1.53 1.66 -18.67
C LEU A 231 -0.59 0.55 -18.14
N GLY A 232 -0.53 -0.59 -18.83
CA GLY A 232 0.39 -1.68 -18.52
C GLY A 232 -0.05 -2.57 -17.34
N PHE A 233 -1.32 -2.51 -16.95
CA PHE A 233 -1.88 -3.45 -15.98
C PHE A 233 -1.94 -4.85 -16.59
N GLU A 234 -1.69 -5.86 -15.75
CA GLU A 234 -2.10 -7.23 -16.05
C GLU A 234 -3.63 -7.29 -15.87
N LEU A 235 -4.33 -7.67 -16.94
CA LEU A 235 -5.78 -7.80 -16.90
C LEU A 235 -6.12 -8.99 -16.01
N ARG A 236 -7.16 -8.81 -15.20
CA ARG A 236 -7.67 -9.88 -14.35
C ARG A 236 -8.48 -10.82 -15.23
N GLU A 237 -8.49 -12.09 -14.91
CA GLU A 237 -9.41 -13.07 -15.52
C GLU A 237 -10.68 -13.18 -14.68
N ASP A 238 -11.70 -13.88 -15.19
CA ASP A 238 -12.91 -14.16 -14.43
C ASP A 238 -12.56 -14.96 -13.17
N GLY A 239 -13.12 -14.54 -12.02
CA GLY A 239 -12.80 -15.09 -10.70
C GLY A 239 -11.54 -14.54 -10.04
N ASP A 240 -10.68 -13.78 -10.75
CA ASP A 240 -9.50 -13.11 -10.16
C ASP A 240 -9.88 -11.79 -9.49
N LEU A 241 -10.66 -11.89 -8.41
CA LEU A 241 -11.13 -10.74 -7.64
C LEU A 241 -9.97 -10.08 -6.89
N GLY A 242 -9.95 -8.75 -6.92
CA GLY A 242 -8.92 -7.95 -6.26
C GLY A 242 -8.69 -6.61 -6.91
N THR A 243 -7.62 -5.95 -6.50
CA THR A 243 -7.24 -4.59 -6.88
C THR A 243 -5.76 -4.52 -7.19
N THR A 244 -5.44 -3.82 -8.28
CA THR A 244 -4.08 -3.40 -8.59
C THR A 244 -3.99 -1.89 -8.46
N ILE A 245 -3.07 -1.42 -7.62
CA ILE A 245 -2.71 -0.01 -7.49
C ILE A 245 -1.41 0.24 -8.23
N LEU A 246 -1.47 1.01 -9.31
CA LEU A 246 -0.31 1.52 -10.02
C LEU A 246 0.14 2.84 -9.37
N ILE A 247 1.38 2.89 -8.94
CA ILE A 247 2.10 4.06 -8.42
C ILE A 247 3.03 4.56 -9.53
N VAL A 248 2.82 5.81 -9.95
CA VAL A 248 3.59 6.41 -11.05
C VAL A 248 4.82 7.11 -10.51
N ASP A 249 5.95 6.95 -11.18
CA ASP A 249 7.25 7.50 -10.77
C ASP A 249 7.63 7.05 -9.36
N ALA A 250 7.51 5.74 -9.14
CA ALA A 250 7.85 5.08 -7.89
C ALA A 250 9.36 4.80 -7.85
N THR A 251 10.11 5.62 -7.13
CA THR A 251 11.57 5.46 -6.98
C THR A 251 11.95 4.44 -5.89
N SER A 252 11.02 3.55 -5.53
CA SER A 252 11.19 2.58 -4.46
C SER A 252 12.30 1.58 -4.76
N ASP A 253 13.13 1.31 -3.75
CA ASP A 253 14.06 0.18 -3.79
C ASP A 253 13.32 -1.14 -3.49
N MET A 254 13.24 -2.01 -4.49
CA MET A 254 12.51 -3.28 -4.37
C MET A 254 13.13 -4.23 -3.33
N LYS A 255 14.44 -4.12 -3.05
CA LYS A 255 15.06 -4.88 -1.96
C LYS A 255 14.56 -4.40 -0.60
N SER A 256 14.46 -3.08 -0.41
CA SER A 256 13.88 -2.48 0.78
C SER A 256 12.38 -2.81 0.95
N VAL A 257 11.63 -2.98 -0.15
CA VAL A 257 10.26 -3.52 -0.09
C VAL A 257 10.27 -4.94 0.50
N VAL A 258 11.12 -5.85 -0.01
CA VAL A 258 11.26 -7.22 0.52
C VAL A 258 11.62 -7.20 2.00
N THR A 259 12.61 -6.37 2.40
CA THR A 259 12.98 -6.22 3.82
C THR A 259 11.81 -5.71 4.64
N GLY A 260 11.03 -4.75 4.15
CA GLY A 260 9.81 -4.28 4.80
C GLY A 260 8.76 -5.38 4.99
N VAL A 261 8.56 -6.23 3.98
CA VAL A 261 7.67 -7.39 4.09
C VAL A 261 8.14 -8.34 5.19
N GLU A 262 9.43 -8.68 5.20
CA GLU A 262 10.01 -9.59 6.20
C GLU A 262 10.07 -8.97 7.60
N ASP A 263 10.26 -7.66 7.73
CA ASP A 263 10.30 -6.98 9.02
C ASP A 263 8.93 -6.93 9.69
N TRP A 264 7.85 -6.76 8.92
CA TRP A 264 6.52 -6.46 9.47
C TRP A 264 5.51 -7.59 9.35
N TRP A 265 5.69 -8.51 8.41
CA TRP A 265 4.71 -9.56 8.09
C TRP A 265 5.23 -10.99 8.22
N TRP A 266 6.46 -11.19 8.72
CA TRP A 266 7.01 -12.52 8.95
C TRP A 266 6.11 -13.48 9.76
N PRO A 267 5.34 -13.05 10.79
CA PRO A 267 4.51 -14.01 11.53
C PRO A 267 3.39 -14.58 10.66
N ARG A 268 2.79 -13.75 9.80
CA ARG A 268 1.74 -14.17 8.87
C ARG A 268 2.28 -15.03 7.72
N LEU A 269 3.46 -14.68 7.19
CA LEU A 269 4.19 -15.50 6.21
C LEU A 269 4.48 -16.90 6.78
N MET A 270 5.00 -16.96 8.00
CA MET A 270 5.29 -18.23 8.68
C MET A 270 4.04 -19.06 8.95
N ALA A 271 2.91 -18.43 9.22
CA ALA A 271 1.63 -19.10 9.39
C ALA A 271 1.01 -19.62 8.08
N GLY A 272 1.64 -19.36 6.91
CA GLY A 272 1.09 -19.73 5.60
C GLY A 272 -0.20 -18.99 5.24
N LYS A 273 -0.41 -17.80 5.83
CA LYS A 273 -1.63 -16.98 5.66
C LYS A 273 -1.42 -15.75 4.75
N LEU A 274 -0.23 -15.63 4.20
CA LEU A 274 0.17 -14.57 3.29
C LEU A 274 1.21 -15.13 2.31
N ASP A 275 0.98 -14.94 1.03
CA ASP A 275 1.99 -15.09 -0.02
C ASP A 275 2.35 -13.72 -0.56
N VAL A 276 3.65 -13.45 -0.72
CA VAL A 276 4.15 -12.22 -1.32
C VAL A 276 5.16 -12.54 -2.40
N GLU A 277 5.02 -11.87 -3.54
CA GLU A 277 6.01 -11.89 -4.62
C GLU A 277 6.49 -10.48 -4.92
N VAL A 278 7.79 -10.32 -5.17
CA VAL A 278 8.38 -9.05 -5.58
C VAL A 278 9.10 -9.22 -6.91
N HIS A 279 8.55 -8.61 -7.96
CA HIS A 279 9.08 -8.62 -9.32
C HIS A 279 9.78 -7.30 -9.61
N ASP A 280 11.01 -7.38 -10.12
CA ASP A 280 11.80 -6.22 -10.49
C ASP A 280 12.26 -6.34 -11.95
N GLY A 281 11.52 -5.70 -12.86
CA GLY A 281 11.66 -5.92 -14.30
C GLY A 281 11.25 -7.34 -14.70
N ASP A 282 11.91 -7.89 -15.71
CA ASP A 282 11.63 -9.24 -16.26
C ASP A 282 12.40 -10.36 -15.53
N GLY A 283 13.04 -10.04 -14.41
CA GLY A 283 13.77 -11.01 -13.59
C GLY A 283 12.83 -11.97 -12.85
N PRO A 284 13.37 -13.07 -12.28
CA PRO A 284 12.57 -13.97 -11.45
C PRO A 284 12.02 -13.24 -10.22
N ALA A 285 10.82 -13.63 -9.80
CA ALA A 285 10.21 -13.12 -8.58
C ALA A 285 11.11 -13.39 -7.36
N THR A 286 11.30 -12.38 -6.53
CA THR A 286 11.88 -12.52 -5.20
C THR A 286 10.76 -12.87 -4.22
N ILE A 287 10.90 -14.02 -3.58
CA ILE A 287 9.98 -14.48 -2.53
C ILE A 287 10.59 -14.15 -1.17
N PRO A 288 9.91 -13.38 -0.29
CA PRO A 288 10.35 -13.13 1.08
C PRO A 288 10.58 -14.42 1.86
N ARG A 289 11.72 -14.55 2.54
CA ARG A 289 12.15 -15.73 3.29
C ARG A 289 12.66 -15.32 4.67
N PRO A 290 11.77 -14.90 5.59
CA PRO A 290 12.18 -14.43 6.92
C PRO A 290 12.99 -15.47 7.72
N LYS A 291 12.77 -16.78 7.50
CA LYS A 291 13.57 -17.85 8.13
C LYS A 291 15.04 -17.89 7.69
N LYS A 292 15.40 -17.26 6.57
CA LYS A 292 16.79 -17.15 6.10
C LYS A 292 17.53 -15.94 6.69
N ARG A 293 16.85 -15.10 7.46
CA ARG A 293 17.40 -13.89 8.06
C ARG A 293 17.88 -14.16 9.47
N ASP A 294 19.19 -14.12 9.65
CA ASP A 294 19.81 -14.33 10.96
C ASP A 294 19.32 -13.34 12.01
N ASP A 295 19.05 -12.09 11.59
CA ASP A 295 18.57 -11.02 12.46
C ASP A 295 17.11 -11.15 12.89
N LEU A 296 16.29 -11.92 12.15
CA LEU A 296 14.91 -12.25 12.52
C LEU A 296 14.81 -13.56 13.33
N ARG A 297 15.81 -14.44 13.21
CA ARG A 297 15.77 -15.78 13.82
C ARG A 297 15.42 -15.77 15.32
N PRO A 298 15.98 -14.89 16.18
CA PRO A 298 15.60 -14.86 17.60
C PRO A 298 14.14 -14.50 17.84
N PHE A 299 13.56 -13.59 17.04
CA PHE A 299 12.14 -13.24 17.12
C PHE A 299 11.25 -14.39 16.65
N ILE A 300 11.66 -15.07 15.58
CA ILE A 300 11.00 -16.26 15.04
C ILE A 300 10.96 -17.37 16.09
N GLU A 301 12.11 -17.71 16.69
CA GLU A 301 12.19 -18.71 17.75
C GLU A 301 11.31 -18.30 18.95
N ALA A 302 11.34 -17.04 19.37
CA ALA A 302 10.50 -16.52 20.45
C ALA A 302 9.00 -16.71 20.14
N PHE A 303 8.58 -16.45 18.90
CA PHE A 303 7.20 -16.63 18.48
C PHE A 303 6.81 -18.11 18.43
N GLU A 304 7.66 -18.98 17.92
CA GLU A 304 7.42 -20.44 17.91
C GLU A 304 7.21 -20.99 19.33
N LEU A 305 7.89 -20.45 20.36
CA LEU A 305 7.61 -20.78 21.76
C LEU A 305 6.17 -20.42 22.17
N THR A 306 5.68 -19.25 21.75
CA THR A 306 4.30 -18.82 22.04
C THR A 306 3.25 -19.67 21.32
N GLN A 307 3.64 -20.34 20.23
CA GLN A 307 2.81 -21.30 19.50
C GLN A 307 2.90 -22.74 20.03
N GLY A 308 3.60 -22.97 21.15
CA GLY A 308 3.65 -24.27 21.83
C GLY A 308 4.92 -25.07 21.59
N THR A 309 5.93 -24.52 20.91
CA THR A 309 7.26 -25.16 20.83
C THR A 309 7.91 -25.16 22.22
N PRO A 310 8.40 -26.29 22.73
CA PRO A 310 9.04 -26.33 24.05
C PRO A 310 10.40 -25.60 24.02
N PRO A 311 10.78 -24.90 25.10
CA PRO A 311 12.07 -24.23 25.17
C PRO A 311 13.23 -25.24 25.14
N LYS A 312 14.30 -24.88 24.43
CA LYS A 312 15.57 -25.63 24.41
C LYS A 312 16.19 -25.68 25.81
N ALA A 313 16.82 -26.80 26.15
CA ALA A 313 17.60 -26.93 27.38
C ALA A 313 18.79 -25.95 27.38
N GLY A 314 19.10 -25.33 28.53
CA GLY A 314 20.26 -24.43 28.68
C GLY A 314 19.95 -22.96 29.00
N GLY A 315 18.68 -22.59 29.22
CA GLY A 315 18.30 -21.27 29.77
C GLY A 315 18.36 -20.10 28.79
N SER A 316 18.68 -20.34 27.50
CA SER A 316 18.68 -19.32 26.45
C SER A 316 17.28 -18.97 25.91
N GLN A 317 16.25 -19.71 26.34
CA GLN A 317 14.86 -19.53 25.94
C GLN A 317 13.94 -19.55 27.16
N LYS A 318 12.92 -18.69 27.15
CA LYS A 318 11.91 -18.62 28.21
C LYS A 318 10.54 -18.28 27.62
N LEU A 319 9.53 -19.09 27.94
CA LEU A 319 8.13 -18.74 27.73
C LEU A 319 7.59 -18.11 29.01
N ALA A 320 7.01 -16.93 28.91
CA ALA A 320 6.37 -16.24 30.02
C ALA A 320 4.90 -15.96 29.69
N PRO A 321 3.94 -16.49 30.48
CA PRO A 321 2.57 -16.02 30.40
C PRO A 321 2.54 -14.56 30.89
N LEU A 322 1.98 -13.67 30.07
CA LEU A 322 1.66 -12.32 30.49
C LEU A 322 0.25 -12.39 31.09
N ASN A 323 0.17 -12.25 32.42
CA ASN A 323 -1.09 -12.26 33.16
C ASN A 323 -2.07 -11.21 32.63
N LYS A 324 -3.32 -11.27 33.08
CA LYS A 324 -4.31 -10.25 32.73
C LYS A 324 -3.90 -8.87 33.26
N LEU A 325 -4.13 -7.82 32.46
CA LEU A 325 -4.11 -6.43 32.91
C LEU A 325 -5.56 -5.95 33.01
N GLY A 326 -6.11 -5.99 34.23
CA GLY A 326 -7.56 -5.85 34.43
C GLY A 326 -8.32 -6.98 33.74
N ASP A 327 -9.28 -6.64 32.88
CA ASP A 327 -10.05 -7.61 32.08
C ASP A 327 -9.36 -8.04 30.78
N LEU A 328 -8.23 -7.41 30.43
CA LEU A 328 -7.50 -7.69 29.20
C LEU A 328 -6.58 -8.90 29.38
N THR A 329 -6.81 -9.95 28.59
CA THR A 329 -5.89 -11.09 28.51
C THR A 329 -4.69 -10.69 27.64
N LEU A 330 -3.50 -10.58 28.23
CA LEU A 330 -2.30 -10.09 27.54
C LEU A 330 -1.59 -11.15 26.68
N GLY A 331 -1.84 -12.44 26.94
CA GLY A 331 -1.31 -13.55 26.14
C GLY A 331 0.00 -14.11 26.67
N THR A 332 0.90 -14.49 25.77
CA THR A 332 2.19 -15.09 26.09
C THR A 332 3.32 -14.32 25.43
N CYS A 333 4.48 -14.32 26.06
CA CYS A 333 5.70 -13.72 25.56
C CYS A 333 6.81 -14.77 25.53
N GLY A 334 7.43 -14.94 24.36
CA GLY A 334 8.65 -15.74 24.22
C GLY A 334 9.87 -14.84 24.33
N PHE A 335 10.89 -15.29 25.04
CA PHE A 335 12.19 -14.64 25.14
C PHE A 335 13.26 -15.60 24.63
N VAL A 336 14.16 -15.08 23.80
CA VAL A 336 15.32 -15.80 23.27
C VAL A 336 16.54 -14.91 23.42
N VAL A 337 17.61 -15.45 23.99
CA VAL A 337 18.91 -14.78 24.02
C VAL A 337 19.50 -14.82 22.60
N ALA A 338 19.73 -13.66 22.01
CA ALA A 338 20.31 -13.57 20.67
C ALA A 338 21.71 -14.22 20.65
N PRO A 339 21.99 -15.14 19.72
CA PRO A 339 23.31 -15.75 19.60
C PRO A 339 24.34 -14.68 19.21
N LEU A 340 25.58 -14.82 19.69
CA LEU A 340 26.68 -13.97 19.25
C LEU A 340 27.27 -14.52 17.94
N ASN A 341 27.68 -13.64 17.04
CA ASN A 341 28.47 -13.99 15.87
C ASN A 341 29.95 -14.21 16.24
N ASP A 342 30.79 -14.55 15.27
CA ASP A 342 32.23 -14.80 15.47
C ASP A 342 33.00 -13.60 16.05
N GLN A 343 32.45 -12.40 15.94
CA GLN A 343 33.02 -11.17 16.50
C GLN A 343 32.48 -10.85 17.90
N GLY A 344 31.69 -11.74 18.51
CA GLY A 344 31.06 -11.52 19.81
C GLY A 344 29.91 -10.51 19.79
N VAL A 345 29.39 -10.17 18.61
CA VAL A 345 28.28 -9.22 18.44
C VAL A 345 26.97 -10.01 18.31
N PRO A 346 25.86 -9.61 18.96
CA PRO A 346 24.57 -10.25 18.78
C PRO A 346 24.20 -10.35 17.29
N ALA A 347 23.79 -11.52 16.83
CA ALA A 347 23.33 -11.80 15.47
C ALA A 347 21.90 -11.27 15.24
N VAL A 348 21.66 -10.03 15.68
CA VAL A 348 20.47 -9.22 15.46
C VAL A 348 20.94 -7.81 15.12
N ARG A 349 20.09 -7.04 14.44
CA ARG A 349 20.41 -5.63 14.24
C ARG A 349 20.58 -4.93 15.59
N SER A 350 21.53 -4.00 15.69
CA SER A 350 21.84 -3.31 16.94
C SER A 350 20.66 -2.54 17.52
N ASP A 351 19.78 -2.00 16.65
CA ASP A 351 18.53 -1.35 17.03
C ASP A 351 17.43 -2.32 17.48
N TRP A 352 17.58 -3.62 17.21
CA TRP A 352 16.67 -4.69 17.60
C TRP A 352 17.22 -5.58 18.73
N CYS A 353 18.41 -5.29 19.23
CA CYS A 353 18.90 -5.93 20.44
C CYS A 353 18.10 -5.43 21.65
N ASN A 354 17.70 -6.35 22.54
CA ASN A 354 16.84 -6.06 23.70
C ASN A 354 15.51 -5.39 23.30
N THR A 355 14.88 -5.88 22.23
CA THR A 355 13.52 -5.44 21.84
C THR A 355 12.55 -6.61 21.84
N VAL A 356 11.25 -6.29 21.81
CA VAL A 356 10.16 -7.25 21.68
C VAL A 356 9.42 -6.97 20.39
N ALA A 357 9.21 -7.99 19.54
CA ALA A 357 8.30 -7.87 18.41
C ALA A 357 6.84 -7.87 18.93
N LEU A 358 6.17 -6.72 18.90
CA LEU A 358 4.76 -6.63 19.24
C LEU A 358 3.90 -7.07 18.06
N ILE A 359 3.21 -8.20 18.20
CA ILE A 359 2.37 -8.78 17.15
C ILE A 359 0.90 -8.54 17.50
N ARG A 360 0.12 -8.07 16.53
CA ARG A 360 -1.34 -7.94 16.64
C ARG A 360 -2.04 -8.80 15.60
N THR A 361 -3.33 -9.07 15.82
CA THR A 361 -4.22 -9.48 14.72
C THR A 361 -4.07 -8.47 13.58
N PRO A 362 -3.79 -8.93 12.34
CA PRO A 362 -3.97 -10.29 11.84
C PRO A 362 -2.64 -11.06 11.63
N LEU A 363 -1.75 -11.10 12.62
CA LEU A 363 -0.35 -11.57 12.58
C LEU A 363 0.63 -10.59 11.91
N MET A 364 0.44 -9.30 12.20
CA MET A 364 1.32 -8.23 11.78
C MET A 364 2.16 -7.76 12.97
N VAL A 365 3.45 -7.52 12.76
CA VAL A 365 4.30 -6.81 13.73
C VAL A 365 3.96 -5.32 13.67
N VAL A 366 3.58 -4.73 14.79
CA VAL A 366 3.23 -3.30 14.85
C VAL A 366 4.39 -2.42 15.27
N ALA A 367 5.32 -2.95 16.06
CA ALA A 367 6.50 -2.26 16.58
C ALA A 367 7.54 -3.24 17.16
N TYR A 368 8.78 -2.75 17.28
CA TYR A 368 9.89 -3.40 18.01
C TYR A 368 10.36 -2.53 19.19
N PRO A 369 9.53 -2.29 20.23
CA PRO A 369 9.95 -1.51 21.39
C PRO A 369 11.11 -2.18 22.14
N ARG A 370 11.97 -1.37 22.76
CA ARG A 370 12.95 -1.87 23.73
C ARG A 370 12.23 -2.53 24.91
N ALA A 371 12.74 -3.70 25.29
CA ALA A 371 12.26 -4.55 26.36
C ALA A 371 12.63 -4.01 27.74
#